data_AF-A0A9X7PKG3-F1
#
_entry.id   AF-A0A9X7PKG3-F1
#
_cell.length_a   1.000
_cell.length_b   1.000
_cell.length_c   1.000
_cell.angle_alpha   90.00
_cell.angle_beta   90.00
_cell.angle_gamma   90.00
#
_symmetry.space_group_name_H-M   'P 1'
#
loop_
_entity.id
_entity.type
_entity.pdbx_description
1 polymer ?
#
loop_
_entity_poly.entity_id
_entity_poly.type
_entity_poly.pdbx_seq_one_letter_code
_entity_poly.pdbx_strand_id
1 'polypeptide(L)'
;MNDFINSTNNEYSTVFIDTNPSFSSYTQIALAAADRLILPVMPDDSSRRAVQNVFSLIHGVKLPSIYEQSAFSKRMEEAKKPLPKIHLIVKNRLTQYMGPASAYRAIFTAIDNDVKKLMSVNPNIFTFTNYEKEGVVEVRDFQTTGVVAFAKGLPFDKTTTGKHVIFDREPQVDPKILQESKDAINSIVEKL
;
A
#
# COMPACT_ATOMS: atom_id res chain seq x y z
N MET A 1 -9.49 8.09 -17.18
CA MET A 1 -8.37 7.23 -16.73
C MET A 1 -8.35 5.91 -17.49
N ASN A 2 -9.45 5.14 -17.51
CA ASN A 2 -9.54 3.92 -18.34
C ASN A 2 -9.17 4.18 -19.82
N ASP A 3 -9.58 5.31 -20.40
CA ASP A 3 -9.20 5.64 -21.79
C ASP A 3 -7.68 5.82 -21.97
N PHE A 4 -7.01 6.40 -20.98
CA PHE A 4 -5.54 6.52 -20.99
C PHE A 4 -4.88 5.15 -20.82
N ILE A 5 -5.38 4.30 -19.92
CA ILE A 5 -4.88 2.93 -19.76
C ILE A 5 -5.07 2.15 -21.07
N ASN A 6 -6.25 2.23 -21.68
CA ASN A 6 -6.56 1.57 -22.96
C ASN A 6 -5.67 2.07 -24.10
N SER A 7 -5.30 3.36 -24.10
CA SER A 7 -4.40 3.94 -25.12
C SER A 7 -2.98 3.37 -25.09
N THR A 8 -2.58 2.70 -24.00
CA THR A 8 -1.31 1.96 -23.95
C THR A 8 -1.32 0.68 -24.79
N ASN A 9 -2.47 0.30 -25.38
CA ASN A 9 -2.61 -0.84 -26.29
C ASN A 9 -2.01 -2.16 -25.75
N ASN A 10 -2.16 -2.41 -24.44
CA ASN A 10 -1.61 -3.57 -23.74
C ASN A 10 -0.06 -3.66 -23.78
N GLU A 11 0.64 -2.54 -23.95
CA GLU A 11 2.11 -2.49 -23.83
C GLU A 11 2.57 -2.85 -22.41
N TYR A 12 1.75 -2.59 -21.40
CA TYR A 12 2.01 -2.90 -20.01
C TYR A 12 1.08 -4.02 -19.51
N SER A 13 1.65 -5.02 -18.82
CA SER A 13 0.86 -6.06 -18.15
C SER A 13 0.21 -5.57 -16.86
N THR A 14 0.82 -4.56 -16.23
CA THR A 14 0.44 -4.05 -14.91
C THR A 14 0.66 -2.55 -14.85
N VAL A 15 -0.31 -1.81 -14.32
CA VAL A 15 -0.23 -0.35 -14.12
C VAL A 15 -0.35 -0.06 -12.62
N PHE A 16 0.64 0.63 -12.06
CA PHE A 16 0.59 1.12 -10.69
C PHE A 16 0.10 2.55 -10.66
N ILE A 17 -0.87 2.83 -9.77
CA ILE A 17 -1.44 4.16 -9.58
C ILE A 17 -1.08 4.61 -8.16
N ASP A 18 -0.17 5.56 -8.05
CA ASP A 18 0.12 6.21 -6.78
C ASP A 18 -0.96 7.26 -6.48
N THR A 19 -1.58 7.17 -5.30
CA THR A 19 -2.73 7.99 -4.95
C THR A 19 -2.43 8.90 -3.77
N ASN A 20 -3.02 10.10 -3.79
CA ASN A 20 -3.04 10.95 -2.62
C ASN A 20 -3.79 10.23 -1.47
N PRO A 21 -3.29 10.29 -0.22
CA PRO A 21 -3.93 9.64 0.93
C PRO A 21 -5.34 10.16 1.24
N SER A 22 -5.68 11.37 0.79
CA SER A 22 -7.05 11.90 0.92
C SER A 22 -8.02 11.24 -0.06
N PHE A 23 -9.26 11.02 0.38
CA PHE A 23 -10.33 10.46 -0.46
C PHE A 23 -10.94 11.50 -1.44
N SER A 24 -10.07 12.21 -2.15
CA SER A 24 -10.40 13.27 -3.10
C SER A 24 -11.08 12.71 -4.37
N SER A 25 -11.64 13.59 -5.19
CA SER A 25 -12.19 13.21 -6.50
C SER A 25 -11.15 12.53 -7.41
N TYR A 26 -9.88 12.98 -7.37
CA TYR A 26 -8.81 12.34 -8.15
C TYR A 26 -8.51 10.92 -7.66
N THR A 27 -8.48 10.74 -6.33
CA THR A 27 -8.33 9.42 -5.71
C THR A 27 -9.49 8.50 -6.09
N GLN A 28 -10.73 8.99 -6.09
CA GLN A 28 -11.89 8.21 -6.52
C GLN A 28 -11.83 7.84 -8.02
N ILE A 29 -11.36 8.74 -8.89
CA ILE A 29 -11.16 8.43 -10.32
C ILE A 29 -10.10 7.33 -10.49
N ALA A 30 -8.99 7.41 -9.75
CA ALA A 30 -7.95 6.38 -9.72
C ALA A 30 -8.51 5.02 -9.25
N LEU A 31 -9.24 5.01 -8.13
CA LEU A 31 -9.86 3.81 -7.58
C LEU A 31 -10.90 3.20 -8.52
N ALA A 32 -11.66 4.02 -9.25
CA ALA A 32 -12.64 3.55 -10.24
C ALA A 32 -11.99 2.92 -11.50
N ALA A 33 -10.69 3.10 -11.68
CA ALA A 33 -9.90 2.53 -12.76
C ALA A 33 -9.04 1.34 -12.30
N ALA A 34 -8.96 1.07 -11.00
CA ALA A 34 -8.10 0.04 -10.42
C ALA A 34 -8.87 -1.28 -10.22
N ASP A 35 -8.18 -2.40 -10.39
CA ASP A 35 -8.70 -3.74 -10.05
C ASP A 35 -8.36 -4.16 -8.62
N ARG A 36 -7.24 -3.66 -8.09
CA ARG A 36 -6.62 -4.10 -6.84
C ARG A 36 -6.06 -2.92 -6.03
N LEU A 37 -6.03 -3.07 -4.71
CA LEU A 37 -5.47 -2.10 -3.77
C LEU A 37 -4.28 -2.68 -3.01
N ILE A 38 -3.22 -1.89 -2.91
CA ILE A 38 -2.10 -2.11 -2.01
C ILE A 38 -2.20 -1.07 -0.90
N LEU A 39 -2.25 -1.52 0.35
CA LEU A 39 -2.44 -0.66 1.51
C LEU A 39 -1.15 -0.57 2.34
N PRO A 40 -0.35 0.48 2.18
CA PRO A 40 0.78 0.73 3.06
C PRO A 40 0.28 1.16 4.44
N VAL A 41 0.79 0.53 5.50
CA VAL A 41 0.43 0.85 6.89
C VAL A 41 1.68 0.99 7.75
N MET A 42 1.61 1.91 8.70
CA MET A 42 2.59 2.14 9.75
C MET A 42 2.00 1.71 11.10
N PRO A 43 2.82 1.47 12.14
CA PRO A 43 2.33 1.04 13.45
C PRO A 43 1.84 2.25 14.27
N ASP A 44 0.81 2.92 13.76
CA ASP A 44 0.19 4.10 14.38
C ASP A 44 -1.35 4.08 14.22
N ASP A 45 -2.03 4.86 15.05
CA ASP A 45 -3.50 4.91 15.06
C ASP A 45 -4.09 5.50 13.78
N SER A 46 -3.37 6.37 13.07
CA SER A 46 -3.83 6.92 11.80
C SER A 46 -3.87 5.83 10.73
N SER A 47 -2.84 5.00 10.63
CA SER A 47 -2.81 3.84 9.72
C SER A 47 -3.93 2.85 10.03
N ARG A 48 -4.18 2.56 11.32
CA ARG A 48 -5.30 1.71 11.73
C ARG A 48 -6.66 2.28 11.30
N ARG A 49 -6.88 3.59 11.51
CA ARG A 49 -8.10 4.27 11.05
C ARG A 49 -8.19 4.31 9.52
N ALA A 50 -7.08 4.49 8.81
CA ALA A 50 -7.06 4.51 7.35
C ALA A 50 -7.51 3.16 6.77
N VAL A 51 -7.05 2.06 7.37
CA VAL A 51 -7.53 0.70 7.03
C VAL A 51 -9.05 0.64 7.22
N GLN A 52 -9.59 1.06 8.36
CA GLN A 52 -11.04 1.10 8.61
C GLN A 52 -11.80 1.99 7.60
N ASN A 53 -11.22 3.12 7.21
CA ASN A 53 -11.80 4.06 6.24
C ASN A 53 -11.83 3.51 4.82
N VAL A 54 -10.83 2.74 4.40
CA VAL A 54 -10.85 2.04 3.10
C VAL A 54 -12.10 1.18 3.00
N PHE A 55 -12.45 0.45 4.05
CA PHE A 55 -13.64 -0.40 4.06
C PHE A 55 -14.96 0.39 3.98
N SER A 56 -15.07 1.50 4.71
CA SER A 56 -16.30 2.30 4.69
C SER A 56 -16.43 3.13 3.41
N LEU A 57 -15.37 3.80 2.98
CA LEU A 57 -15.40 4.74 1.86
C LEU A 57 -15.38 4.04 0.51
N ILE A 58 -14.62 2.96 0.35
CA ILE A 58 -14.51 2.24 -0.94
C ILE A 58 -15.59 1.17 -1.06
N HIS A 59 -15.76 0.36 -0.01
CA HIS A 59 -16.65 -0.82 -0.07
C HIS A 59 -18.04 -0.57 0.53
N GLY A 60 -18.29 0.61 1.09
CA GLY A 60 -19.59 0.95 1.69
C GLY A 60 -19.90 0.22 2.99
N VAL A 61 -18.92 -0.43 3.61
CA VAL A 61 -19.14 -1.23 4.82
C VAL A 61 -19.42 -0.28 6.00
N LYS A 62 -20.57 -0.45 6.66
CA LYS A 62 -21.03 0.36 7.81
C LYS A 62 -21.25 1.85 7.50
N LEU A 63 -21.65 2.20 6.27
CA LEU A 63 -22.08 3.57 5.98
C LEU A 63 -23.43 3.87 6.66
N PRO A 64 -23.59 5.04 7.31
CA PRO A 64 -24.92 5.52 7.71
C PRO A 64 -25.80 5.77 6.47
N SER A 65 -27.08 5.44 6.57
CA SER A 65 -28.06 5.52 5.45
C SER A 65 -28.11 6.87 4.74
N ILE A 66 -27.87 7.97 5.47
CA ILE A 66 -27.84 9.34 4.92
C ILE A 66 -26.71 9.59 3.91
N TYR A 67 -25.66 8.76 3.88
CA TYR A 67 -24.53 8.90 2.96
C TYR A 67 -24.54 7.89 1.81
N GLU A 68 -25.48 6.93 1.81
CA GLU A 68 -25.46 5.81 0.86
C GLU A 68 -25.60 6.25 -0.60
N GLN A 69 -26.46 7.23 -0.90
CA GLN A 69 -26.71 7.67 -2.28
C GLN A 69 -25.53 8.41 -2.92
N SER A 70 -24.66 9.05 -2.13
CA SER A 70 -23.49 9.77 -2.65
C SER A 70 -22.18 8.98 -2.50
N ALA A 71 -22.25 7.77 -1.92
CA ALA A 71 -21.10 6.92 -1.67
C ALA A 71 -20.42 6.46 -2.97
N PHE A 72 -19.09 6.36 -2.92
CA PHE A 72 -18.30 5.83 -4.03
C PHE A 72 -18.75 4.43 -4.45
N SER A 73 -19.00 3.54 -3.48
CA SER A 73 -19.50 2.18 -3.73
C SER A 73 -20.80 2.18 -4.54
N LYS A 74 -21.74 3.08 -4.21
CA LYS A 74 -23.02 3.16 -4.90
C LYS A 74 -22.88 3.68 -6.33
N ARG A 75 -22.05 4.70 -6.53
CA ARG A 75 -21.72 5.21 -7.87
C ARG A 75 -21.09 4.15 -8.77
N MET A 76 -20.21 3.32 -8.20
CA MET A 76 -19.60 2.20 -8.93
C MET A 76 -20.64 1.13 -9.30
N GLU A 77 -21.55 0.79 -8.38
CA GLU A 77 -22.67 -0.12 -8.64
C GLU A 77 -23.59 0.39 -9.77
N GLU A 78 -24.00 1.66 -9.71
CA GLU A 78 -24.84 2.31 -10.73
C GLU A 78 -24.15 2.35 -12.10
N ALA A 79 -22.85 2.60 -12.11
CA ALA A 79 -22.01 2.54 -13.31
C ALA A 79 -21.70 1.10 -13.77
N LYS A 80 -22.18 0.08 -13.05
CA LYS A 80 -21.90 -1.35 -13.28
C LYS A 80 -20.41 -1.66 -13.33
N LYS A 81 -19.62 -0.97 -12.50
CA LYS A 81 -18.18 -1.17 -12.38
C LYS A 81 -17.84 -1.94 -11.11
N PRO A 82 -16.91 -2.90 -11.16
CA PRO A 82 -16.44 -3.58 -9.96
C PRO A 82 -15.66 -2.61 -9.07
N LEU A 83 -15.69 -2.86 -7.76
CA LEU A 83 -14.82 -2.17 -6.81
C LEU A 83 -13.43 -2.82 -6.79
N PRO A 84 -12.36 -2.03 -6.62
CA PRO A 84 -11.02 -2.59 -6.49
C PRO A 84 -10.92 -3.45 -5.23
N LYS A 85 -10.32 -4.63 -5.32
CA LYS A 85 -10.18 -5.55 -4.17
C LYS A 85 -8.90 -5.28 -3.39
N ILE A 86 -8.96 -5.44 -2.08
CA ILE A 86 -7.75 -5.37 -1.24
C ILE A 86 -6.88 -6.59 -1.56
N HIS A 87 -5.67 -6.31 -2.03
CA HIS A 87 -4.76 -7.32 -2.55
C HIS A 87 -3.58 -7.57 -1.63
N LEU A 88 -3.01 -6.50 -1.07
CA LEU A 88 -1.83 -6.62 -0.22
C LEU A 88 -1.81 -5.49 0.82
N ILE A 89 -1.47 -5.84 2.06
CA ILE A 89 -1.15 -4.87 3.11
C ILE A 89 0.36 -4.88 3.34
N VAL A 90 0.98 -3.72 3.19
CA VAL A 90 2.43 -3.53 3.34
C VAL A 90 2.70 -2.86 4.68
N LYS A 91 3.14 -3.64 5.66
CA LYS A 91 3.47 -3.14 7.01
C LYS A 91 4.89 -2.59 7.00
N ASN A 92 5.05 -1.26 7.06
CA ASN A 92 6.37 -0.64 7.14
C ASN A 92 6.86 -0.57 8.59
N ARG A 93 8.01 -1.19 8.86
CA ARG A 93 8.65 -1.27 10.17
C ARG A 93 9.76 -0.22 10.28
N LEU A 94 9.51 0.84 11.05
CA LEU A 94 10.48 1.89 11.37
C LEU A 94 11.62 1.35 12.27
N THR A 95 12.78 1.08 11.66
CA THR A 95 14.14 0.91 12.26
C THR A 95 14.42 -0.28 13.22
N GLN A 96 15.72 -0.60 13.36
CA GLN A 96 16.28 -1.67 14.20
C GLN A 96 16.41 -1.31 15.69
N TYR A 97 16.25 -0.03 16.06
CA TYR A 97 16.32 0.43 17.45
C TYR A 97 14.98 0.24 18.16
N MET A 98 14.59 -1.02 18.30
CA MET A 98 13.37 -1.40 19.01
C MET A 98 13.65 -1.65 20.49
N GLY A 99 13.71 -0.58 21.29
CA GLY A 99 13.04 -0.62 22.59
C GLY A 99 11.77 0.23 22.45
N PRO A 100 10.58 -0.11 22.99
CA PRO A 100 9.99 -1.36 23.45
C PRO A 100 9.23 -2.06 22.29
N ALA A 101 9.70 -3.22 21.83
CA ALA A 101 9.11 -3.97 20.70
C ALA A 101 7.62 -4.39 20.90
N SER A 102 7.08 -4.27 22.12
CA SER A 102 5.71 -4.67 22.45
C SER A 102 4.62 -3.69 21.97
N ALA A 103 4.84 -2.37 22.07
CA ALA A 103 3.78 -1.39 21.77
C ALA A 103 3.44 -1.30 20.28
N TYR A 104 4.46 -1.20 19.41
CA TYR A 104 4.26 -1.23 17.96
C TYR A 104 3.68 -2.57 17.49
N ARG A 105 4.15 -3.68 18.09
CA ARG A 105 3.59 -5.00 17.82
C ARG A 105 2.11 -5.07 18.21
N ALA A 106 1.71 -4.41 19.31
CA ALA A 106 0.30 -4.34 19.69
C ALA A 106 -0.54 -3.59 18.66
N ILE A 107 -0.03 -2.48 18.10
CA ILE A 107 -0.74 -1.73 17.04
C ILE A 107 -0.85 -2.56 15.76
N PHE A 108 0.23 -3.19 15.29
CA PHE A 108 0.14 -4.09 14.15
C PHE A 108 -0.79 -5.27 14.39
N THR A 109 -0.77 -5.83 15.61
CA THR A 109 -1.72 -6.90 15.99
C THR A 109 -3.16 -6.40 15.92
N ALA A 110 -3.43 -5.15 16.33
CA ALA A 110 -4.74 -4.55 16.22
C ALA A 110 -5.17 -4.35 14.76
N ILE A 111 -4.25 -3.90 13.88
CA ILE A 111 -4.49 -3.80 12.44
C ILE A 111 -4.79 -5.18 11.85
N ASP A 112 -3.94 -6.17 12.14
CA ASP A 112 -4.10 -7.55 11.67
C ASP A 112 -5.47 -8.12 12.11
N ASN A 113 -5.88 -7.89 13.35
CA ASN A 113 -7.18 -8.32 13.87
C ASN A 113 -8.35 -7.61 13.19
N ASP A 114 -8.25 -6.30 12.96
CA ASP A 114 -9.29 -5.53 12.27
C ASP A 114 -9.47 -6.05 10.83
N VAL A 115 -8.38 -6.31 10.11
CA VAL A 115 -8.43 -6.85 8.74
C VAL A 115 -9.02 -8.27 8.73
N LYS A 116 -8.53 -9.19 9.57
CA LYS A 116 -9.05 -10.57 9.64
C LYS A 116 -10.53 -10.63 9.97
N LYS A 117 -10.99 -9.77 10.90
CA LYS A 117 -12.41 -9.64 11.23
C LYS A 117 -13.23 -9.16 10.03
N LEU A 118 -12.67 -8.29 9.20
CA LEU A 118 -13.35 -7.80 8.01
C LEU A 118 -13.36 -8.83 6.89
N MET A 119 -12.28 -9.60 6.73
CA MET A 119 -12.22 -10.74 5.81
C MET A 119 -13.27 -11.80 6.14
N SER A 120 -13.50 -12.10 7.42
CA SER A 120 -14.50 -13.10 7.81
C SER A 120 -15.94 -12.67 7.51
N VAL A 121 -16.21 -11.36 7.48
CA VAL A 121 -17.54 -10.80 7.19
C VAL A 121 -17.73 -10.52 5.70
N ASN A 122 -16.69 -10.05 5.01
CA ASN A 122 -16.74 -9.60 3.61
C ASN A 122 -15.60 -10.22 2.77
N PRO A 123 -15.51 -11.55 2.63
CA PRO A 123 -14.37 -12.17 1.94
C PRO A 123 -14.21 -11.72 0.49
N ASN A 124 -15.30 -11.35 -0.17
CA ASN A 124 -15.31 -10.98 -1.60
C ASN A 124 -14.57 -9.67 -1.92
N ILE A 125 -14.29 -8.81 -0.93
CA ILE A 125 -13.55 -7.56 -1.13
C ILE A 125 -12.03 -7.77 -1.10
N PHE A 126 -11.57 -8.99 -0.81
CA PHE A 126 -10.16 -9.37 -0.79
C PHE A 126 -9.83 -10.27 -1.99
N THR A 127 -8.57 -10.26 -2.43
CA THR A 127 -8.09 -11.21 -3.46
C THR A 127 -7.49 -12.48 -2.85
N PHE A 128 -7.38 -12.53 -1.53
CA PHE A 128 -6.69 -13.58 -0.79
C PHE A 128 -7.59 -14.17 0.28
N THR A 129 -7.32 -15.41 0.67
CA THR A 129 -8.05 -16.09 1.74
C THR A 129 -7.17 -16.36 2.96
N ASN A 130 -5.86 -16.44 2.75
CA ASN A 130 -4.89 -16.60 3.83
C ASN A 130 -4.17 -15.27 4.09
N TYR A 131 -4.57 -14.55 5.14
CA TYR A 131 -4.02 -13.24 5.48
C TYR A 131 -2.50 -13.29 5.66
N GLU A 132 -2.00 -14.25 6.42
CA GLU A 132 -0.61 -14.36 6.83
C GLU A 132 0.31 -14.74 5.67
N LYS A 133 -0.14 -15.62 4.77
CA LYS A 133 0.67 -16.10 3.65
C LYS A 133 0.56 -15.22 2.41
N GLU A 134 -0.61 -14.66 2.14
CA GLU A 134 -0.91 -13.99 0.87
C GLU A 134 -1.11 -12.49 1.09
N GLY A 135 -1.94 -12.11 2.07
CA GLY A 135 -2.48 -10.77 2.21
C GLY A 135 -1.61 -9.72 2.88
N VAL A 136 -0.47 -10.12 3.46
CA VAL A 136 0.40 -9.21 4.20
C VAL A 136 1.88 -9.44 3.90
N VAL A 137 2.66 -8.36 3.96
CA VAL A 137 4.12 -8.37 3.94
C VAL A 137 4.66 -7.34 4.93
N GLU A 138 5.76 -7.68 5.60
CA GLU A 138 6.49 -6.77 6.49
C GLU A 138 7.75 -6.28 5.79
N VAL A 139 7.88 -4.97 5.66
CA VAL A 139 8.98 -4.30 4.96
C VAL A 139 9.69 -3.38 5.93
N ARG A 140 11.03 -3.42 5.93
CA ARG A 140 11.83 -2.48 6.72
C ARG A 140 11.93 -1.16 5.99
N ASP A 141 12.07 -0.09 6.76
CA ASP A 141 12.45 1.21 6.21
C ASP A 141 13.78 1.12 5.43
N PHE A 142 13.85 1.76 4.27
CA PHE A 142 15.00 1.73 3.38
C PHE A 142 16.11 2.71 3.78
N GLN A 143 15.89 3.54 4.80
CA GLN A 143 16.86 4.46 5.39
C GLN A 143 17.56 5.33 4.33
N THR A 144 18.84 5.65 4.57
CA THR A 144 19.69 6.41 3.66
C THR A 144 19.72 5.84 2.25
N THR A 145 19.68 4.51 2.10
CA THR A 145 19.67 3.84 0.80
C THR A 145 18.42 4.21 0.00
N GLY A 146 17.25 4.18 0.63
CA GLY A 146 15.98 4.60 0.00
C GLY A 146 16.02 6.06 -0.45
N VAL A 147 16.52 6.95 0.41
CA VAL A 147 16.64 8.39 0.10
C VAL A 147 17.57 8.62 -1.10
N VAL A 148 18.74 7.96 -1.13
CA VAL A 148 19.70 8.08 -2.23
C VAL A 148 19.13 7.51 -3.54
N ALA A 149 18.50 6.33 -3.49
CA ALA A 149 17.90 5.71 -4.67
C ALA A 149 16.80 6.60 -5.26
N PHE A 150 15.91 7.12 -4.41
CA PHE A 150 14.83 8.03 -4.80
C PHE A 150 15.35 9.33 -5.40
N ALA A 151 16.28 10.01 -4.73
CA ALA A 151 16.84 11.28 -5.19
C ALA A 151 17.57 11.15 -6.54
N LYS A 152 18.08 9.96 -6.87
CA LYS A 152 18.72 9.66 -8.16
C LYS A 152 17.79 9.07 -9.21
N GLY A 153 16.54 8.76 -8.86
CA GLY A 153 15.61 8.07 -9.75
C GLY A 153 16.08 6.67 -10.15
N LEU A 154 16.78 5.96 -9.25
CA LEU A 154 17.32 4.63 -9.53
C LEU A 154 16.55 3.55 -8.77
N PRO A 155 16.21 2.41 -9.41
CA PRO A 155 15.81 1.22 -8.67
C PRO A 155 16.98 0.70 -7.83
N PHE A 156 16.71 -0.01 -6.73
CA PHE A 156 17.77 -0.54 -5.86
C PHE A 156 18.78 -1.42 -6.60
N ASP A 157 18.38 -2.13 -7.66
CA ASP A 157 19.30 -2.93 -8.47
C ASP A 157 20.34 -2.12 -9.24
N LYS A 158 20.05 -0.85 -9.51
CA LYS A 158 20.98 0.08 -10.18
C LYS A 158 21.67 1.04 -9.20
N THR A 159 21.32 1.01 -7.92
CA THR A 159 21.98 1.80 -6.89
C THR A 159 23.31 1.14 -6.51
N THR A 160 24.40 1.91 -6.51
CA THR A 160 25.71 1.42 -6.06
C THR A 160 25.93 1.71 -4.58
N THR A 161 26.94 1.08 -3.97
CA THR A 161 27.32 1.32 -2.58
C THR A 161 28.32 2.48 -2.46
N GLY A 162 28.55 2.97 -1.24
CA GLY A 162 29.52 4.03 -0.97
C GLY A 162 28.89 5.42 -0.90
N LYS A 163 29.72 6.46 -1.00
CA LYS A 163 29.26 7.84 -0.90
C LYS A 163 28.58 8.31 -2.17
N HIS A 164 27.51 9.06 -2.01
CA HIS A 164 26.78 9.67 -3.12
C HIS A 164 26.53 11.14 -2.86
N VAL A 165 26.84 11.99 -3.82
CA VAL A 165 26.49 13.41 -3.77
C VAL A 165 24.99 13.57 -3.98
N ILE A 166 24.31 14.15 -3.00
CA ILE A 166 22.90 14.54 -3.03
C ILE A 166 22.84 15.99 -2.54
N PHE A 167 22.63 16.93 -3.47
CA PHE A 167 22.73 18.38 -3.19
C PHE A 167 24.07 18.74 -2.51
N ASP A 168 24.02 19.25 -1.28
CA ASP A 168 25.15 19.68 -0.45
C ASP A 168 25.68 18.59 0.49
N ARG A 169 25.16 17.36 0.40
CA ARG A 169 25.51 16.25 1.29
C ARG A 169 26.09 15.05 0.54
N GLU A 170 26.86 14.25 1.27
CA GLU A 170 27.43 12.98 0.80
C GLU A 170 27.00 11.79 1.68
N PRO A 171 25.70 11.43 1.69
CA PRO A 171 25.26 10.22 2.37
C PRO A 171 25.99 8.96 1.86
N GLN A 172 26.20 8.01 2.76
CA GLN A 172 26.80 6.71 2.45
C GLN A 172 25.72 5.64 2.35
N VAL A 173 25.69 4.94 1.21
CA VAL A 173 24.89 3.73 1.01
C VAL A 173 25.66 2.53 1.53
N ASP A 174 25.07 1.88 2.54
CA ASP A 174 25.59 0.67 3.15
C ASP A 174 25.25 -0.56 2.27
N PRO A 175 26.23 -1.43 1.94
CA PRO A 175 26.00 -2.63 1.13
C PRO A 175 24.95 -3.59 1.69
N LYS A 176 24.92 -3.77 3.02
CA LYS A 176 23.96 -4.65 3.68
C LYS A 176 22.56 -4.05 3.59
N ILE A 177 22.39 -2.76 3.86
CA ILE A 177 21.08 -2.09 3.75
C ILE A 177 20.58 -2.09 2.31
N LEU A 178 21.47 -1.93 1.33
CA LEU A 178 21.10 -2.05 -0.08
C LEU A 178 20.58 -3.45 -0.42
N GLN A 179 21.26 -4.51 0.05
CA GLN A 179 20.78 -5.87 -0.15
C GLN A 179 19.43 -6.11 0.56
N GLU A 180 19.30 -5.69 1.82
CA GLU A 180 18.03 -5.80 2.57
C GLU A 180 16.88 -5.05 1.85
N SER A 181 17.16 -3.92 1.21
CA SER A 181 16.16 -3.16 0.45
C SER A 181 15.71 -3.91 -0.82
N LYS A 182 16.64 -4.57 -1.52
CA LYS A 182 16.32 -5.42 -2.67
C LYS A 182 15.46 -6.61 -2.27
N ASP A 183 15.86 -7.32 -1.21
CA ASP A 183 15.14 -8.48 -0.71
C ASP A 183 13.71 -8.09 -0.28
N ALA A 184 13.56 -6.93 0.36
CA ALA A 184 12.26 -6.39 0.74
C ALA A 184 11.38 -6.06 -0.48
N ILE A 185 11.90 -5.41 -1.52
CA ILE A 185 11.13 -5.16 -2.75
C ILE A 185 10.74 -6.49 -3.43
N ASN A 186 11.64 -7.46 -3.52
CA ASN A 186 11.34 -8.77 -4.10
C ASN A 186 10.19 -9.46 -3.35
N SER A 187 10.18 -9.41 -2.02
CA SER A 187 9.10 -9.99 -1.21
C SER A 187 7.72 -9.34 -1.44
N ILE A 188 7.70 -8.06 -1.84
CA ILE A 188 6.46 -7.38 -2.25
C ILE A 188 6.07 -7.88 -3.64
N VAL A 189 7.00 -7.88 -4.59
CA VAL A 189 6.75 -8.26 -5.99
C VAL A 189 6.24 -9.69 -6.12
N GLU A 190 6.72 -10.62 -5.30
CA GLU A 190 6.22 -12.01 -5.23
C GLU A 190 4.73 -12.13 -4.87
N LYS A 191 4.13 -11.07 -4.32
CA LYS A 191 2.73 -11.04 -3.87
C LYS A 191 1.81 -10.22 -4.77
N LEU A 192 2.31 -9.65 -5.87
CA LEU A 192 1.54 -8.83 -6.84
C LEU A 192 1.02 -9.70 -8.00
#